data_AF-A0A1Z5KIX4-F1
#
_entry.id   AF-A0A1Z5KIX4-F1
#
_cell.length_a   1.000
_cell.length_b   1.000
_cell.length_c   1.000
_cell.angle_alpha   90.00
_cell.angle_beta   90.00
_cell.angle_gamma   90.00
#
_symmetry.space_group_name_H-M   'P 1'
#
loop_
_entity.id
_entity.type
_entity.pdbx_description
1 polymer ?
#
loop_
_entity_poly.entity_id
_entity_poly.type
_entity_poly.pdbx_seq_one_letter_code
_entity_poly.pdbx_strand_id
1 'polypeptide(L)'
;MAFRFLKINSSRQRRGALRALSYSANGPSATQTTWQRAAVRVKNTETEKNNSYLELIRDTHDPSLHLKTIEEELQGSIGKALGKQGQKILLYVQLMHQEYQRYETLLQQAVAGDDIQHIRNELSKAALAYNEHRKQAIQARWELMVHRQAAGFIVNNHQHVMEHYPIAEALPIDYDDKEKSPKSENTRKEKKIQQFGDQLDWWQRVGRWK
;
A
#
# COMPACT_ATOMS: atom_id res chain seq x y z
N MET A 1 11.96 22.19 108.46
CA MET A 1 12.63 23.42 108.93
C MET A 1 13.96 23.56 108.20
N ALA A 2 14.29 24.77 107.74
CA ALA A 2 15.65 25.26 107.40
C ALA A 2 16.40 24.54 106.25
N PHE A 3 17.13 25.18 105.33
CA PHE A 3 17.40 26.57 104.97
C PHE A 3 17.99 26.55 103.54
N ARG A 4 17.77 27.64 102.81
CA ARG A 4 18.41 27.96 101.52
C ARG A 4 19.94 27.80 101.57
N PHE A 5 20.56 27.45 100.45
CA PHE A 5 21.73 28.21 99.97
C PHE A 5 21.85 28.14 98.44
N LEU A 6 21.71 29.31 97.83
CA LEU A 6 22.18 29.64 96.49
C LEU A 6 23.72 29.62 96.47
N LYS A 7 24.31 29.06 95.42
CA LYS A 7 25.59 29.54 94.88
C LYS A 7 25.56 29.47 93.36
N ILE A 8 25.44 30.65 92.76
CA ILE A 8 25.80 30.94 91.37
C ILE A 8 27.31 31.20 91.38
N ASN A 9 28.08 30.53 90.52
CA ASN A 9 29.18 31.18 89.82
C ASN A 9 29.63 30.40 88.58
N SER A 10 29.23 30.95 87.43
CA SER A 10 29.99 31.11 86.19
C SER A 10 31.47 30.72 86.23
N SER A 11 31.87 29.81 85.33
CA SER A 11 33.03 30.06 84.47
C SER A 11 32.98 29.17 83.23
N ARG A 12 32.89 29.85 82.08
CA ARG A 12 33.12 29.36 80.73
C ARG A 12 34.33 28.45 80.64
N GLN A 13 34.17 27.26 80.07
CA GLN A 13 35.20 26.69 79.21
C GLN A 13 34.56 26.15 77.94
N ARG A 14 34.67 26.96 76.87
CA ARG A 14 34.34 26.59 75.50
C ARG A 14 35.27 25.46 75.08
N ARG A 15 34.75 24.24 74.95
CA ARG A 15 35.30 23.24 74.02
C ARG A 15 34.30 23.09 72.91
N GLY A 16 34.58 23.78 71.79
CA GLY A 16 33.88 23.57 70.54
C GLY A 16 34.16 22.15 70.07
N ALA A 17 33.20 21.26 70.30
CA ALA A 17 33.08 20.05 69.51
C ALA A 17 32.60 20.52 68.13
N LEU A 18 33.54 20.66 67.20
CA LEU A 18 33.23 20.76 65.77
C LEU A 18 32.49 19.46 65.41
N ARG A 19 31.17 19.53 65.38
CA ARG A 19 30.34 18.55 64.67
C ARG A 19 30.89 18.52 63.24
N ALA A 20 31.54 17.40 62.90
CA ALA A 20 31.76 17.05 61.51
C ALA A 20 30.38 16.94 60.86
N LEU A 21 29.96 18.02 60.20
CA LEU A 21 28.92 17.98 59.19
C LEU A 21 29.48 17.09 58.08
N SER A 22 29.12 15.80 58.11
CA SER A 22 29.32 14.90 56.98
C SER A 22 28.51 15.47 55.81
N TYR A 23 29.17 16.26 54.98
CA TYR A 23 28.65 16.72 53.72
C TYR A 23 28.55 15.49 52.80
N SER A 24 27.39 14.84 52.81
CA SER A 24 27.03 13.88 51.77
C SER A 24 26.68 14.68 50.52
N ALA A 25 27.71 15.05 49.77
CA ALA A 25 27.54 15.52 48.40
C ALA A 25 27.01 14.34 47.58
N ASN A 26 25.71 14.34 47.28
CA ASN A 26 25.22 13.51 46.20
C ASN A 26 25.95 13.97 44.94
N GLY A 27 26.91 13.15 44.47
CA GLY A 27 27.62 13.38 43.22
C GLY A 27 26.62 13.56 42.07
N PRO A 28 27.02 14.22 40.97
CA PRO A 28 26.12 14.49 39.87
C PRO A 28 25.48 13.19 39.39
N SER A 29 24.18 13.04 39.70
CA SER A 29 23.33 11.98 39.15
C SER A 29 23.56 11.98 37.65
N ALA A 30 23.86 10.78 37.10
CA ALA A 30 24.26 10.54 35.72
C ALA A 30 23.57 11.55 34.79
N THR A 31 24.39 12.31 34.04
CA THR A 31 23.93 13.42 33.20
C THR A 31 22.88 12.93 32.21
N GLN A 32 21.61 12.98 32.61
CA GLN A 32 20.52 12.78 31.70
C GLN A 32 20.68 13.83 30.61
N THR A 33 20.66 13.35 29.38
CA THR A 33 20.74 14.22 28.21
C THR A 33 19.62 15.26 28.29
N THR A 34 19.88 16.47 27.83
CA THR A 34 18.95 17.61 27.94
C THR A 34 17.56 17.29 27.40
N TRP A 35 17.47 16.46 26.35
CA TRP A 35 16.21 15.93 25.81
C TRP A 35 15.50 14.94 26.74
N GLN A 36 16.21 14.08 27.48
CA GLN A 36 15.59 13.22 28.50
C GLN A 36 14.98 14.06 29.64
N ARG A 37 15.66 15.10 30.09
CA ARG A 37 15.12 16.02 31.10
C ARG A 37 13.92 16.80 30.59
N ALA A 38 13.95 17.23 29.33
CA ALA A 38 12.80 17.87 28.69
C ALA A 38 11.61 16.91 28.55
N ALA A 39 11.84 15.66 28.10
CA ALA A 39 10.80 14.65 27.95
C ALA A 39 10.17 14.22 29.30
N VAL A 40 10.98 14.09 30.36
CA VAL A 40 10.47 13.83 31.72
C VAL A 40 9.67 15.02 32.24
N ARG A 41 10.08 16.26 31.92
CA ARG A 41 9.35 17.48 32.32
C ARG A 41 8.03 17.63 31.56
N VAL A 42 7.94 17.18 30.31
CA VAL A 42 6.69 17.11 29.51
C VAL A 42 5.78 15.98 30.01
N LYS A 43 6.33 14.81 30.38
CA LYS A 43 5.55 13.69 30.94
C LYS A 43 4.98 13.95 32.35
N ASN A 44 5.56 14.89 33.11
CA ASN A 44 5.20 15.18 34.51
C ASN A 44 4.47 16.51 34.71
N THR A 45 3.99 17.17 33.66
CA THR A 45 3.08 18.30 33.87
C THR A 45 1.69 17.77 34.23
N GLU A 46 1.29 17.98 35.49
CA GLU A 46 -0.08 17.77 36.01
C GLU A 46 -1.18 18.50 35.21
N THR A 47 -0.81 19.27 34.18
CA THR A 47 -1.73 19.89 33.22
C THR A 47 -2.54 18.91 32.38
N GLU A 48 -2.13 17.64 32.22
CA GLU A 48 -2.99 16.69 31.48
C GLU A 48 -4.24 16.25 32.26
N LYS A 49 -4.25 16.39 33.59
CA LYS A 49 -5.41 16.03 34.44
C LYS A 49 -6.32 17.22 34.77
N ASN A 50 -5.82 18.46 34.71
CA ASN A 50 -6.56 19.66 35.15
C ASN A 50 -6.68 20.76 34.10
N ASN A 51 -6.23 20.54 32.85
CA ASN A 51 -6.40 21.54 31.81
C ASN A 51 -7.81 21.47 31.22
N SER A 52 -8.71 22.31 31.75
CA SER A 52 -10.09 22.47 31.28
C SER A 52 -10.21 22.69 29.77
N TYR A 53 -9.20 23.30 29.14
CA TYR A 53 -9.17 23.48 27.68
C TYR A 53 -8.95 22.15 26.94
N LEU A 54 -8.09 21.26 27.45
CA LEU A 54 -7.87 19.95 26.84
C LEU A 54 -9.05 19.00 27.09
N GLU A 55 -9.70 19.09 28.24
CA GLU A 55 -10.96 18.37 28.52
C GLU A 55 -12.08 18.84 27.59
N LEU A 56 -12.26 20.15 27.40
CA LEU A 56 -13.23 20.71 26.45
C LEU A 56 -12.96 20.24 25.01
N ILE A 57 -11.68 20.18 24.60
CA ILE A 57 -11.29 19.64 23.29
C ILE A 57 -11.59 18.15 23.18
N ARG A 58 -11.32 17.35 24.22
CA ARG A 58 -11.62 15.91 24.24
C ARG A 58 -13.12 15.64 24.19
N ASP A 59 -13.93 16.45 24.88
CA ASP A 59 -15.39 16.38 24.82
C ASP A 59 -15.95 16.78 23.44
N THR A 60 -15.29 17.73 22.77
CA THR A 60 -15.73 18.24 21.46
C THR A 60 -15.23 17.38 20.30
N HIS A 61 -14.04 16.78 20.44
CA HIS A 61 -13.35 16.04 19.40
C HIS A 61 -12.88 14.69 19.95
N ASP A 62 -13.65 13.63 19.65
CA ASP A 62 -13.19 12.26 19.84
C ASP A 62 -12.22 11.89 18.71
N PRO A 63 -10.91 11.72 18.98
CA PRO A 63 -9.94 11.36 17.95
C PRO A 63 -10.26 10.01 17.31
N SER A 64 -10.89 9.09 18.06
CA SER A 64 -11.29 7.77 17.56
C SER A 64 -12.34 7.91 16.46
N LEU A 65 -13.32 8.80 16.67
CA LEU A 65 -14.34 9.11 15.68
C LEU A 65 -13.72 9.72 14.41
N HIS A 66 -12.81 10.68 14.56
CA HIS A 66 -12.13 11.29 13.41
C HIS A 66 -11.29 10.29 12.61
N LEU A 67 -10.55 9.41 13.29
CA LEU A 67 -9.78 8.35 12.63
C LEU A 67 -10.69 7.43 11.84
N LYS A 68 -11.84 7.05 12.41
CA LYS A 68 -12.84 6.22 11.73
C LYS A 68 -13.42 6.93 10.50
N THR A 69 -13.75 8.21 10.61
CA THR A 69 -14.25 9.00 9.46
C THR A 69 -13.23 9.05 8.32
N ILE A 70 -11.97 9.33 8.63
CA ILE A 70 -10.89 9.34 7.63
C ILE A 70 -10.70 7.95 7.00
N GLU A 71 -10.79 6.89 7.80
CA GLU A 71 -10.71 5.52 7.31
C GLU A 71 -11.84 5.21 6.32
N GLU A 72 -13.09 5.54 6.66
CA GLU A 72 -14.26 5.34 5.80
C GLU A 72 -14.14 6.13 4.48
N GLU A 73 -13.68 7.38 4.54
CA GLU A 73 -13.45 8.22 3.36
C GLU A 73 -12.35 7.65 2.45
N LEU A 74 -11.26 7.15 3.05
CA LEU A 74 -10.15 6.54 2.33
C LEU A 74 -10.59 5.23 1.66
N GLN A 75 -11.29 4.35 2.40
CA GLN A 75 -11.85 3.12 1.86
C GLN A 75 -12.82 3.40 0.71
N GLY A 76 -13.69 4.39 0.86
CA GLY A 76 -14.62 4.81 -0.20
C GLY A 76 -13.89 5.33 -1.45
N SER A 77 -12.81 6.08 -1.28
CA SER A 77 -11.99 6.60 -2.38
C SER A 77 -11.24 5.50 -3.12
N ILE A 78 -10.63 4.57 -2.38
CA ILE A 78 -9.97 3.38 -2.93
C ILE A 78 -10.99 2.51 -3.69
N GLY A 79 -12.15 2.25 -3.09
CA GLY A 79 -13.22 1.48 -3.72
C GLY A 79 -13.68 2.07 -5.06
N LYS A 80 -13.87 3.40 -5.11
CA LYS A 80 -14.20 4.12 -6.35
C LYS A 80 -13.11 3.99 -7.41
N ALA A 81 -11.83 4.13 -7.01
CA ALA A 81 -10.71 4.01 -7.94
C ALA A 81 -10.59 2.59 -8.53
N LEU A 82 -10.71 1.56 -7.68
CA LEU A 82 -10.72 0.16 -8.11
C LEU A 82 -11.92 -0.14 -9.01
N GLY A 83 -13.10 0.40 -8.69
CA GLY A 83 -14.31 0.27 -9.52
C GLY A 83 -14.12 0.86 -10.92
N LYS A 84 -13.53 2.05 -11.04
CA LYS A 84 -13.19 2.66 -12.35
C LYS A 84 -12.21 1.80 -13.15
N GLN A 85 -11.23 1.22 -12.49
CA GLN A 85 -10.29 0.32 -13.15
C GLN A 85 -10.96 -0.97 -13.63
N GLY A 86 -11.88 -1.53 -12.84
CA GLY A 86 -12.73 -2.65 -13.27
C GLY A 86 -13.59 -2.31 -14.49
N GLN A 87 -14.19 -1.11 -14.52
CA GLN A 87 -14.98 -0.63 -15.68
C GLN A 87 -14.13 -0.53 -16.95
N LYS A 88 -12.85 -0.12 -16.85
CA LYS A 88 -11.93 -0.10 -17.99
C LYS A 88 -11.74 -1.49 -18.62
N ILE A 89 -11.64 -2.54 -17.79
CA ILE A 89 -11.54 -3.93 -18.28
C ILE A 89 -12.83 -4.34 -19.00
N LEU A 90 -13.98 -4.08 -18.37
CA LEU A 90 -15.29 -4.42 -18.94
C LEU A 90 -15.53 -3.73 -20.29
N LEU A 91 -15.13 -2.46 -20.42
CA LEU A 91 -15.19 -1.73 -21.68
C LEU A 91 -14.42 -2.46 -22.80
N TYR A 92 -13.17 -2.86 -22.54
CA TYR A 92 -12.38 -3.59 -23.55
C TYR A 92 -12.95 -4.96 -23.87
N VAL A 93 -13.52 -5.66 -22.89
CA VAL A 93 -14.22 -6.94 -23.13
C VAL A 93 -15.47 -6.73 -23.99
N GLN A 94 -16.22 -5.65 -23.80
CA GLN A 94 -17.36 -5.31 -24.64
C GLN A 94 -16.93 -5.00 -26.08
N LEU A 95 -15.88 -4.19 -26.27
CA LEU A 95 -15.33 -3.91 -27.60
C LEU A 95 -14.82 -5.18 -28.29
N MET A 96 -14.14 -6.04 -27.53
CA MET A 96 -13.70 -7.36 -28.00
C MET A 96 -14.89 -8.22 -28.44
N HIS A 97 -16.01 -8.22 -27.70
CA HIS A 97 -17.22 -8.94 -28.09
C HIS A 97 -17.86 -8.36 -29.37
N GLN A 98 -17.85 -7.03 -29.56
CA GLN A 98 -18.35 -6.41 -30.79
C GLN A 98 -17.53 -6.82 -32.01
N GLU A 99 -16.20 -6.81 -31.92
CA GLU A 99 -15.33 -7.26 -33.01
C GLU A 99 -15.46 -8.77 -33.26
N TYR A 100 -15.72 -9.56 -32.21
CA TYR A 100 -16.01 -10.98 -32.35
C TYR A 100 -17.31 -11.23 -33.13
N GLN A 101 -18.39 -10.51 -32.81
CA GLN A 101 -19.64 -10.59 -33.57
C GLN A 101 -19.45 -10.19 -35.03
N ARG A 102 -18.65 -9.15 -35.29
CA ARG A 102 -18.29 -8.74 -36.66
C ARG A 102 -17.48 -9.83 -37.38
N TYR A 103 -16.57 -10.48 -36.69
CA TYR A 103 -15.79 -11.59 -37.23
C TYR A 103 -16.70 -12.78 -37.61
N GLU A 104 -17.65 -13.14 -36.75
CA GLU A 104 -18.61 -14.22 -37.03
C GLU A 104 -19.52 -13.92 -38.23
N THR A 105 -20.02 -12.69 -38.36
CA THR A 105 -20.87 -12.31 -39.51
C THR A 105 -20.09 -12.36 -40.82
N LEU A 106 -18.83 -11.89 -40.83
CA LEU A 106 -17.95 -12.01 -42.00
C LEU A 106 -17.66 -13.48 -42.34
N LEU A 107 -17.50 -14.35 -41.34
CA LEU A 107 -17.28 -15.78 -41.56
C LEU A 107 -18.51 -16.44 -42.19
N GLN A 108 -19.72 -16.08 -41.76
CA GLN A 108 -20.97 -16.54 -42.38
C GLN A 108 -21.11 -16.07 -43.84
N GLN A 109 -20.71 -14.83 -44.14
CA GLN A 109 -20.70 -14.29 -45.51
C GLN A 109 -19.67 -15.01 -46.40
N ALA A 110 -18.49 -15.35 -45.86
CA ALA A 110 -17.48 -16.10 -46.59
C ALA A 110 -18.00 -17.49 -47.03
N VAL A 111 -18.78 -18.14 -46.17
CA VAL A 111 -19.39 -19.46 -46.47
C VAL A 111 -20.50 -19.33 -47.53
N ALA A 112 -21.21 -18.20 -47.57
CA ALA A 112 -22.25 -17.93 -48.57
C ALA A 112 -21.71 -17.72 -50.00
N GLY A 113 -20.39 -17.55 -50.17
CA GLY A 113 -19.74 -17.47 -51.47
C GLY A 113 -19.60 -16.07 -52.06
N ASP A 114 -19.82 -15.02 -51.26
CA ASP A 114 -19.54 -13.63 -51.65
C ASP A 114 -18.02 -13.36 -51.73
N ASP A 115 -17.63 -12.29 -52.44
CA ASP A 115 -16.24 -11.84 -52.74
C ASP A 115 -15.18 -12.25 -51.69
N ILE A 116 -14.60 -13.44 -51.89
CA ILE A 116 -13.81 -14.18 -50.91
C ILE A 116 -12.58 -13.39 -50.47
N GLN A 117 -11.96 -12.65 -51.39
CA GLN A 117 -10.71 -11.94 -51.13
C GLN A 117 -10.93 -10.67 -50.33
N HIS A 118 -12.02 -9.94 -50.60
CA HIS A 118 -12.43 -8.81 -49.78
C HIS A 118 -12.80 -9.26 -48.35
N ILE A 119 -13.58 -10.34 -48.23
CA ILE A 119 -14.02 -10.86 -46.93
C ILE A 119 -12.81 -11.34 -46.10
N ARG A 120 -11.84 -12.04 -46.70
CA ARG A 120 -10.63 -12.48 -46.00
C ARG A 120 -9.84 -11.31 -45.40
N ASN A 121 -9.71 -10.21 -46.15
CA ASN A 121 -9.04 -9.00 -45.67
C ASN A 121 -9.78 -8.36 -44.48
N GLU A 122 -11.11 -8.26 -44.56
CA GLU A 122 -11.93 -7.71 -43.47
C GLU A 122 -11.93 -8.61 -42.23
N LEU A 123 -11.92 -9.93 -42.42
CA LEU A 123 -11.85 -10.92 -41.35
C LEU A 123 -10.52 -10.84 -40.60
N SER A 124 -9.40 -10.65 -41.33
CA SER A 124 -8.09 -10.38 -40.73
C SER A 124 -8.07 -9.08 -39.91
N LYS A 125 -8.67 -8.00 -40.44
CA LYS A 125 -8.78 -6.72 -39.71
C LYS A 125 -9.61 -6.86 -38.43
N ALA A 126 -10.75 -7.55 -38.48
CA ALA A 126 -11.59 -7.80 -37.31
C ALA A 126 -10.85 -8.63 -36.25
N ALA A 127 -10.12 -9.68 -36.67
CA ALA A 127 -9.29 -10.48 -35.76
C ALA A 127 -8.16 -9.66 -35.11
N LEU A 128 -7.51 -8.78 -35.88
CA LEU A 128 -6.48 -7.88 -35.35
C LEU A 128 -7.06 -6.88 -34.34
N ALA A 129 -8.21 -6.28 -34.63
CA ALA A 129 -8.88 -5.35 -33.73
C ALA A 129 -9.32 -6.04 -32.43
N TYR A 130 -9.94 -7.21 -32.52
CA TYR A 130 -10.27 -8.06 -31.38
C TYR A 130 -9.03 -8.33 -30.51
N ASN A 131 -7.93 -8.74 -31.13
CA ASN A 131 -6.70 -9.09 -30.42
C ASN A 131 -6.02 -7.87 -29.79
N GLU A 132 -6.18 -6.69 -30.38
CA GLU A 132 -5.70 -5.43 -29.79
C GLU A 132 -6.52 -5.05 -28.55
N HIS A 133 -7.85 -5.11 -28.62
CA HIS A 133 -8.70 -4.92 -27.44
C HIS A 133 -8.42 -5.96 -26.35
N ARG A 134 -8.14 -7.21 -26.73
CA ARG A 134 -7.73 -8.24 -25.79
C ARG A 134 -6.44 -7.87 -25.04
N LYS A 135 -5.42 -7.37 -25.73
CA LYS A 135 -4.17 -6.90 -25.08
C LYS A 135 -4.45 -5.76 -24.10
N GLN A 136 -5.28 -4.80 -24.50
CA GLN A 136 -5.69 -3.68 -23.65
C GLN A 136 -6.45 -4.16 -22.41
N ALA A 137 -7.34 -5.15 -22.56
CA ALA A 137 -8.05 -5.78 -21.45
C ALA A 137 -7.09 -6.50 -20.48
N ILE A 138 -6.11 -7.24 -21.01
CA ILE A 138 -5.09 -7.93 -20.19
C ILE A 138 -4.24 -6.92 -19.41
N GLN A 139 -3.81 -5.84 -20.05
CA GLN A 139 -3.06 -4.77 -19.40
C GLN A 139 -3.90 -4.10 -18.30
N ALA A 140 -5.15 -3.73 -18.59
CA ALA A 140 -6.05 -3.13 -17.60
C ALA A 140 -6.32 -4.07 -16.42
N ARG A 141 -6.38 -5.39 -16.66
CA ARG A 141 -6.52 -6.42 -15.63
C ARG A 141 -5.29 -6.52 -14.75
N TRP A 142 -4.09 -6.47 -15.35
CA TRP A 142 -2.84 -6.41 -14.59
C TRP A 142 -2.78 -5.15 -13.71
N GLU A 143 -3.12 -3.99 -14.26
CA GLU A 143 -3.21 -2.72 -13.50
C GLU A 143 -4.16 -2.85 -12.30
N LEU A 144 -5.34 -3.47 -12.48
CA LEU A 144 -6.28 -3.72 -11.38
C LEU A 144 -5.67 -4.60 -10.28
N MET A 145 -4.96 -5.65 -10.65
CA MET A 145 -4.31 -6.54 -9.67
C MET A 145 -3.26 -5.78 -8.85
N VAL A 146 -2.43 -4.97 -9.51
CA VAL A 146 -1.42 -4.12 -8.84
C VAL A 146 -2.09 -3.14 -7.90
N HIS A 147 -3.15 -2.45 -8.33
CA HIS A 147 -3.87 -1.49 -7.48
C HIS A 147 -4.52 -2.17 -6.27
N ARG A 148 -5.10 -3.35 -6.46
CA ARG A 148 -5.66 -4.14 -5.35
C ARG A 148 -4.59 -4.56 -4.35
N GLN A 149 -3.43 -5.02 -4.82
CA GLN A 149 -2.32 -5.36 -3.94
C GLN A 149 -1.82 -4.14 -3.16
N ALA A 150 -1.72 -2.98 -3.80
CA ALA A 150 -1.35 -1.72 -3.14
C ALA A 150 -2.38 -1.29 -2.08
N ALA A 151 -3.66 -1.61 -2.26
CA ALA A 151 -4.73 -1.40 -1.30
C ALA A 151 -4.79 -2.46 -0.18
N GLY A 152 -3.87 -3.44 -0.15
CA GLY A 152 -3.80 -4.46 0.90
C GLY A 152 -4.53 -5.77 0.59
N PHE A 153 -5.11 -5.94 -0.59
CA PHE A 153 -5.69 -7.22 -1.01
C PHE A 153 -4.59 -8.19 -1.46
N ILE A 154 -3.96 -8.88 -0.51
CA ILE A 154 -2.83 -9.80 -0.78
C ILE A 154 -3.33 -11.22 -1.05
N VAL A 155 -4.25 -11.72 -0.23
CA VAL A 155 -4.73 -13.11 -0.31
C VAL A 155 -5.74 -13.26 -1.45
N ASN A 156 -5.56 -14.28 -2.30
CA ASN A 156 -6.44 -14.64 -3.42
C ASN A 156 -6.74 -13.52 -4.43
N ASN A 157 -5.92 -12.47 -4.48
CA ASN A 157 -6.13 -11.32 -5.36
C ASN A 157 -6.20 -11.73 -6.84
N HIS A 158 -5.25 -12.56 -7.28
CA HIS A 158 -5.16 -13.01 -8.67
C HIS A 158 -6.40 -13.81 -9.08
N GLN A 159 -6.77 -14.81 -8.27
CA GLN A 159 -7.93 -15.66 -8.53
C GLN A 159 -9.21 -14.83 -8.61
N HIS A 160 -9.43 -13.94 -7.64
CA HIS A 160 -10.60 -13.06 -7.61
C HIS A 160 -10.71 -12.22 -8.90
N VAL A 161 -9.60 -11.60 -9.33
CA VAL A 161 -9.61 -10.77 -10.56
C VAL A 161 -9.83 -11.61 -11.82
N MET A 162 -9.24 -12.81 -11.90
CA MET A 162 -9.42 -13.69 -13.06
C MET A 162 -10.86 -14.22 -13.19
N GLU A 163 -11.50 -14.56 -12.06
CA GLU A 163 -12.90 -15.03 -12.02
C GLU A 163 -13.90 -13.92 -12.37
N HIS A 164 -13.69 -12.69 -11.87
CA HIS A 164 -14.61 -11.59 -12.08
C HIS A 164 -14.43 -10.89 -13.43
N TYR A 165 -13.23 -10.96 -14.00
CA TYR A 165 -12.90 -10.34 -15.28
C TYR A 165 -12.30 -11.37 -16.25
N PRO A 166 -13.12 -12.33 -16.72
CA PRO A 166 -12.69 -13.30 -17.71
C PRO A 166 -12.40 -12.60 -19.04
N ILE A 167 -11.29 -12.97 -19.67
CA ILE A 167 -10.88 -12.47 -20.98
C ILE A 167 -10.69 -13.70 -21.86
N ALA A 168 -11.42 -13.76 -22.97
CA ALA A 168 -11.37 -14.86 -23.91
C ALA A 168 -10.00 -14.97 -24.61
N GLU A 169 -9.76 -16.10 -25.26
CA GLU A 169 -8.51 -16.34 -25.99
C GLU A 169 -8.41 -15.47 -27.24
N ALA A 170 -7.19 -15.38 -27.78
CA ALA A 170 -6.93 -14.61 -28.99
C ALA A 170 -7.57 -15.29 -30.21
N LEU A 171 -8.12 -14.49 -31.12
CA LEU A 171 -8.58 -15.02 -32.41
C LEU A 171 -7.36 -15.40 -33.27
N PRO A 172 -7.42 -16.50 -34.02
CA PRO A 172 -6.35 -16.89 -34.93
C PRO A 172 -6.20 -15.82 -36.02
N ILE A 173 -4.94 -15.44 -36.28
CA ILE A 173 -4.57 -14.58 -37.40
C ILE A 173 -3.74 -15.46 -38.34
N ASP A 174 -4.23 -15.67 -39.56
CA ASP A 174 -3.43 -16.31 -40.61
C ASP A 174 -2.33 -15.33 -41.04
N TYR A 175 -1.14 -15.52 -40.47
CA TYR A 175 0.07 -14.79 -40.85
C TYR A 175 0.63 -15.36 -42.17
N ASP A 176 -0.11 -15.24 -43.27
CA ASP A 176 0.44 -15.52 -44.60
C ASP A 176 1.36 -14.38 -45.10
N ASP A 177 1.35 -13.20 -44.44
CA ASP A 177 2.25 -12.09 -44.74
C ASP A 177 3.40 -12.00 -43.74
N LYS A 178 4.48 -12.72 -44.03
CA LYS A 178 5.81 -12.60 -43.40
C LYS A 178 6.55 -11.30 -43.73
N GLU A 179 5.88 -10.21 -44.08
CA GLU A 179 6.55 -8.97 -44.43
C GLU A 179 6.23 -7.83 -43.47
N LYS A 180 7.32 -7.25 -42.93
CA LYS A 180 7.40 -6.05 -42.08
C LYS A 180 7.30 -6.29 -40.57
N SER A 181 8.10 -7.23 -40.06
CA SER A 181 8.84 -6.92 -38.83
C SER A 181 9.99 -5.98 -39.22
N PRO A 182 10.14 -4.77 -38.64
CA PRO A 182 11.37 -4.02 -38.80
C PRO A 182 12.49 -4.87 -38.18
N LYS A 183 13.43 -5.31 -39.01
CA LYS A 183 14.69 -5.92 -38.58
C LYS A 183 15.42 -4.89 -37.71
N SER A 184 15.25 -4.97 -36.40
CA SER A 184 16.18 -4.36 -35.47
C SER A 184 17.42 -5.24 -35.46
N GLU A 185 18.38 -4.84 -36.27
CA GLU A 185 19.73 -5.36 -36.29
C GLU A 185 20.37 -5.03 -34.93
N ASN A 186 20.39 -6.01 -34.03
CA ASN A 186 21.24 -5.99 -32.85
C ASN A 186 21.80 -7.40 -32.64
N THR A 187 23.02 -7.58 -33.14
CA THR A 187 23.94 -8.64 -32.80
C THR A 187 24.22 -8.61 -31.28
N ARG A 188 23.39 -9.28 -30.48
CA ARG A 188 23.66 -9.48 -29.06
C ARG A 188 23.35 -10.93 -28.67
N LYS A 189 24.44 -11.71 -28.63
CA LYS A 189 24.66 -13.01 -27.97
C LYS A 189 23.39 -13.65 -27.40
N GLU A 190 22.97 -14.75 -28.01
CA GLU A 190 21.95 -15.68 -27.52
C GLU A 190 22.19 -16.05 -26.05
N LYS A 191 21.55 -15.31 -25.14
CA LYS A 191 21.19 -15.87 -23.85
C LYS A 191 19.99 -16.77 -24.13
N LYS A 192 20.17 -18.08 -23.93
CA LYS A 192 19.07 -19.04 -23.87
C LYS A 192 17.93 -18.41 -23.08
N ILE A 193 16.86 -18.04 -23.77
CA ILE A 193 15.62 -17.61 -23.14
C ILE A 193 15.18 -18.85 -22.38
N GLN A 194 15.41 -18.86 -21.06
CA GLN A 194 14.71 -19.79 -20.18
C GLN A 194 13.23 -19.59 -20.51
N GLN A 195 12.58 -20.64 -21.01
CA GLN A 195 11.14 -20.66 -21.15
C GLN A 195 10.58 -20.29 -19.78
N PHE A 196 10.15 -19.04 -19.67
CA PHE A 196 9.50 -18.54 -18.48
C PHE A 196 8.19 -19.34 -18.44
N GLY A 197 8.15 -20.35 -17.57
CA GLY A 197 6.92 -21.07 -17.28
C GLY A 197 5.82 -20.05 -16.97
N ASP A 198 4.58 -20.47 -17.24
CA ASP A 198 3.35 -19.70 -17.07
C ASP A 198 3.50 -18.63 -15.96
N GLN A 199 3.19 -17.37 -16.28
CA GLN A 199 3.46 -16.22 -15.41
C GLN A 199 2.91 -16.46 -13.98
N LEU A 200 1.81 -17.21 -13.88
CA LEU A 200 1.23 -17.77 -12.65
C LEU A 200 2.24 -18.55 -11.78
N ASP A 201 3.03 -19.43 -12.37
CA ASP A 201 3.97 -20.31 -11.69
C ASP A 201 5.15 -19.52 -11.08
N TRP A 202 5.60 -18.46 -11.77
CA TRP A 202 6.61 -17.55 -11.22
C TRP A 202 6.10 -16.79 -10.00
N TRP A 203 4.87 -16.25 -10.06
CA TRP A 203 4.29 -15.51 -8.94
C TRP A 203 3.96 -16.41 -7.74
N GLN A 204 3.47 -17.64 -7.98
CA GLN A 204 3.25 -18.62 -6.92
C GLN A 204 4.56 -19.01 -6.21
N ARG A 205 5.68 -19.00 -6.94
CA ARG A 205 7.01 -19.31 -6.41
C ARG A 205 7.59 -18.15 -5.59
N VAL A 206 7.40 -16.90 -6.00
CA VAL A 206 7.97 -15.71 -5.34
C VAL A 206 7.08 -15.18 -4.20
N GLY A 207 5.76 -15.39 -4.25
CA GLY A 207 4.80 -14.89 -3.25
C GLY A 207 4.80 -15.61 -1.90
N ARG A 208 5.56 -16.71 -1.73
CA ARG A 208 5.73 -17.39 -0.44
C ARG A 208 6.78 -16.70 0.41
N TRP A 209 6.48 -15.50 0.90
CA TRP A 209 7.21 -14.95 2.04
C TRP A 209 6.60 -15.56 3.32
N LYS A 210 7.40 -16.37 4.00
CA LYS A 210 7.12 -16.86 5.37
C LYS A 210 7.31 -15.73 6.37
#